data_AF-A0A7Y2EGE4-F1
#
_entry.id   AF-A0A7Y2EGE4-F1
#
_cell.length_a   1.000
_cell.length_b   1.000
_cell.length_c   1.000
_cell.angle_alpha   90.00
_cell.angle_beta   90.00
_cell.angle_gamma   90.00
#
_symmetry.space_group_name_H-M   'P 1'
#
loop_
_entity.id
_entity.type
_entity.pdbx_description
1 polymer ?
#
loop_
_entity_poly.entity_id
_entity_poly.type
_entity_poly.pdbx_seq_one_letter_code
_entity_poly.pdbx_strand_id
1 'polypeptide(L)'
;MNRQVTFSTRFRRSAVTLTSIAALSILGGCTTSVTNPLSPVATATSQADAVGEAARYAKLYKQRPGDLATGFRFASALQSIGSNDRAIEVLGEVANNNLDNRDAISAYGKALAEAGRGAEANQVLARAEQLGEPDWKLHSARGLAYDQASEYGPAQAEYEKAARLAPQEPTIFNNWGVSHALAGDLDAAEAMLVKAANLQGADQKVRANLALVLGLQGKFAEAEKVSAMDLPPDAARANIAYLREMLK
;
A
#
# COMPACT_ATOMS: atom_id res chain seq x y z
N MET A 1 32.19 17.08 -57.12
CA MET A 1 33.13 16.54 -56.09
C MET A 1 33.01 17.47 -54.89
N ASN A 2 32.73 17.07 -53.65
CA ASN A 2 33.01 15.81 -52.96
C ASN A 2 31.95 15.59 -51.85
N ARG A 3 31.43 14.37 -51.73
CA ARG A 3 30.52 13.92 -50.66
C ARG A 3 31.33 13.54 -49.40
N GLN A 4 30.84 13.89 -48.22
CA GLN A 4 30.96 13.12 -46.96
C GLN A 4 29.66 13.42 -46.17
N VAL A 5 28.72 12.52 -45.88
CA VAL A 5 28.66 11.14 -45.33
C VAL A 5 28.94 11.07 -43.81
N THR A 6 27.83 11.16 -43.05
CA THR A 6 27.48 10.49 -41.76
C THR A 6 28.34 10.77 -40.51
N PHE A 7 27.79 10.95 -39.30
CA PHE A 7 26.94 10.01 -38.55
C PHE A 7 26.04 10.75 -37.55
N SER A 8 24.75 10.42 -37.53
CA SER A 8 23.79 10.81 -36.50
C SER A 8 23.81 9.80 -35.36
N THR A 9 24.32 10.16 -34.18
CA THR A 9 24.12 9.37 -32.96
C THR A 9 22.75 9.69 -32.37
N ARG A 10 21.73 8.91 -32.78
CA ARG A 10 20.45 8.86 -32.07
C ARG A 10 20.69 8.22 -30.70
N PHE A 11 20.68 9.03 -29.65
CA PHE A 11 20.59 8.54 -28.27
C PHE A 11 19.21 7.91 -28.10
N ARG A 12 19.13 6.58 -28.24
CA ARG A 12 17.91 5.83 -27.99
C ARG A 12 17.75 5.73 -26.48
N ARG A 13 16.89 6.58 -25.91
CA ARG A 13 16.40 6.41 -24.54
C ARG A 13 15.70 5.05 -24.48
N SER A 14 16.34 4.05 -23.90
CA SER A 14 15.68 2.80 -23.55
C SER A 14 14.72 3.10 -22.41
N ALA A 15 13.43 3.25 -22.73
CA ALA A 15 12.38 3.21 -21.73
C ALA A 15 12.36 1.78 -21.17
N VAL A 16 12.98 1.57 -20.00
CA VAL A 16 12.77 0.38 -19.21
C VAL A 16 11.35 0.49 -18.67
N THR A 17 10.42 -0.24 -19.28
CA THR A 17 9.06 -0.37 -18.76
C THR A 17 9.13 -1.08 -17.42
N LEU A 18 8.80 -0.35 -16.35
CA LEU A 18 8.77 -0.77 -14.95
C LEU A 18 7.62 -1.76 -14.65
N THR A 19 7.34 -2.71 -15.53
CA THR A 19 6.19 -3.62 -15.41
C THR A 19 6.46 -4.87 -14.58
N SER A 20 7.59 -4.95 -13.87
CA SER A 20 7.95 -6.16 -13.11
C SER A 20 8.68 -5.85 -11.78
N ILE A 21 8.12 -5.01 -10.90
CA ILE A 21 8.47 -5.03 -9.47
C ILE A 21 7.31 -5.67 -8.69
N ALA A 22 6.98 -6.91 -9.08
CA ALA A 22 6.03 -7.77 -8.38
C ALA A 22 6.67 -9.14 -8.18
N ALA A 23 7.77 -9.20 -7.44
CA ALA A 23 8.35 -10.46 -6.98
C ALA A 23 9.31 -10.23 -5.80
N LEU A 24 8.77 -9.83 -4.65
CA LEU A 24 9.29 -10.33 -3.38
C LEU A 24 8.15 -11.04 -2.64
N SER A 25 7.55 -11.99 -3.34
CA SER A 25 6.71 -13.02 -2.74
C SER A 25 7.63 -13.89 -1.89
N ILE A 26 7.55 -13.75 -0.56
CA ILE A 26 8.12 -14.75 0.35
C ILE A 26 7.28 -16.02 0.19
N LEU A 27 7.61 -16.84 -0.80
CA LEU A 27 7.19 -18.22 -0.87
C LEU A 27 8.16 -19.03 -0.01
N GLY A 28 7.68 -19.36 1.19
CA GLY A 28 8.34 -20.24 2.14
C GLY A 28 7.31 -20.95 2.99
N GLY A 29 6.41 -21.71 2.36
CA GLY A 29 5.60 -22.69 3.06
C GLY A 29 6.48 -23.87 3.48
N CYS A 30 6.77 -23.97 4.78
CA CYS A 30 6.95 -25.22 5.51
C CYS A 30 6.81 -24.90 7.00
N THR A 31 5.86 -25.58 7.63
CA THR A 31 5.43 -25.37 9.01
C THR A 31 6.44 -25.95 10.00
N THR A 32 7.16 -25.08 10.72
CA THR A 32 7.53 -25.31 12.12
C THR A 32 7.55 -23.94 12.82
N SER A 33 6.67 -23.79 13.79
CA SER A 33 6.55 -22.61 14.64
C SER A 33 7.84 -22.38 15.44
N VAL A 34 8.61 -21.35 15.06
CA VAL A 34 9.60 -20.73 15.94
C VAL A 34 8.92 -19.52 16.60
N THR A 35 8.67 -19.63 17.90
CA THR A 35 8.11 -18.53 18.70
C THR A 35 9.15 -17.42 18.82
N ASN A 36 8.77 -16.20 18.42
CA ASN A 36 9.61 -15.00 18.55
C ASN A 36 9.29 -14.33 19.91
N PRO A 37 10.24 -14.19 20.85
CA PRO A 37 9.94 -13.81 22.25
C PRO A 37 9.83 -12.30 22.52
N LEU A 38 9.66 -11.44 21.51
CA LEU A 38 9.77 -9.98 21.68
C LEU A 38 8.66 -9.15 20.98
N SER A 39 7.43 -9.64 20.98
CA SER A 39 6.26 -8.78 20.72
C SER A 39 5.71 -8.22 22.03
N PRO A 40 5.45 -6.89 22.16
CA PRO A 40 4.47 -6.45 23.14
C PRO A 40 3.14 -7.16 22.84
N VAL A 41 2.35 -7.48 23.86
CA VAL A 41 1.06 -8.20 23.73
C VAL A 41 0.04 -7.31 22.99
N ALA A 42 0.22 -7.14 21.69
CA ALA A 42 -0.89 -7.19 20.76
C ALA A 42 -1.20 -8.68 20.64
N THR A 43 -2.43 -9.08 20.98
CA THR A 43 -2.86 -10.48 20.82
C THR A 43 -2.62 -10.87 19.36
N ALA A 44 -1.52 -11.59 19.11
CA ALA A 44 -1.28 -12.27 17.87
C ALA A 44 -2.34 -13.37 17.79
N THR A 45 -3.51 -13.01 17.29
CA THR A 45 -4.62 -13.93 17.06
C THR A 45 -4.07 -15.04 16.18
N SER A 46 -4.05 -16.27 16.69
CA SER A 46 -3.58 -17.39 15.88
C SER A 46 -4.50 -17.53 14.67
N GLN A 47 -4.02 -18.11 13.57
CA GLN A 47 -4.87 -18.33 12.39
C GLN A 47 -6.14 -19.12 12.74
N ALA A 48 -6.05 -20.05 13.71
CA ALA A 48 -7.20 -20.78 14.24
C ALA A 48 -8.20 -19.85 14.97
N ASP A 49 -7.71 -18.91 15.76
CA ASP A 49 -8.54 -17.92 16.45
C ASP A 49 -9.21 -16.96 15.44
N ALA A 50 -8.50 -16.56 14.39
CA ALA A 50 -9.03 -15.68 13.33
C ALA A 50 -10.15 -16.36 12.53
N VAL A 51 -9.98 -17.66 12.21
CA VAL A 51 -11.03 -18.46 11.57
C VAL A 51 -12.25 -18.62 12.49
N GLY A 52 -12.03 -18.87 13.79
CA GLY A 52 -13.10 -18.93 14.78
C GLY A 52 -13.87 -17.61 14.90
N GLU A 53 -13.17 -16.49 14.86
CA GLU A 53 -13.77 -15.16 14.89
C GLU A 53 -14.59 -14.87 13.62
N ALA A 54 -14.08 -15.21 12.44
CA ALA A 54 -14.83 -15.10 11.19
C ALA A 54 -16.11 -15.95 11.23
N ALA A 55 -16.05 -17.17 11.76
CA ALA A 55 -17.22 -18.03 11.91
C ALA A 55 -18.26 -17.47 12.90
N ARG A 56 -17.80 -16.84 13.99
CA ARG A 56 -18.68 -16.16 14.96
C ARG A 56 -19.40 -14.99 14.31
N TYR A 57 -18.67 -14.11 13.64
CA TYR A 57 -19.25 -12.94 12.99
C TYR A 57 -20.11 -13.30 11.78
N ALA A 58 -19.81 -14.37 11.05
CA ALA A 58 -20.68 -14.88 9.99
C ALA A 58 -22.09 -15.22 10.50
N LYS A 59 -22.19 -15.86 11.69
CA LYS A 59 -23.49 -16.19 12.31
C LYS A 59 -24.26 -14.94 12.73
N LEU A 60 -23.58 -13.97 13.32
CA LEU A 60 -24.18 -12.69 13.73
C LEU A 60 -24.64 -11.89 12.53
N TYR A 61 -23.80 -11.80 11.50
CA TYR A 61 -24.09 -11.11 10.25
C TYR A 61 -25.30 -11.69 9.54
N LYS A 62 -25.44 -13.02 9.50
CA LYS A 62 -26.63 -13.68 8.92
C LYS A 62 -27.94 -13.24 9.58
N GLN A 63 -27.92 -12.86 10.85
CA GLN A 63 -29.10 -12.37 11.55
C GLN A 63 -29.39 -10.89 11.23
N ARG A 64 -28.36 -10.11 10.90
CA ARG A 64 -28.43 -8.66 10.67
C ARG A 64 -27.42 -8.22 9.60
N PRO A 65 -27.67 -8.51 8.31
CA PRO A 65 -26.67 -8.28 7.27
C PRO A 65 -26.40 -6.79 6.98
N GLY A 66 -27.33 -5.89 7.32
CA GLY A 66 -27.11 -4.44 7.21
C GLY A 66 -26.49 -3.77 8.44
N ASP A 67 -26.24 -4.51 9.52
CA ASP A 67 -25.73 -3.95 10.78
C ASP A 67 -24.26 -3.53 10.63
N LEU A 68 -24.01 -2.23 10.76
CA LEU A 68 -22.70 -1.61 10.55
C LEU A 68 -21.59 -2.25 11.40
N ALA A 69 -21.83 -2.38 12.71
CA ALA A 69 -20.83 -2.86 13.65
C ALA A 69 -20.49 -4.34 13.41
N THR A 70 -21.51 -5.17 13.17
CA THR A 70 -21.34 -6.60 12.89
C THR A 70 -20.67 -6.81 11.55
N GLY A 71 -21.09 -6.07 10.52
CA GLY A 71 -20.50 -6.13 9.19
C GLY A 71 -19.03 -5.75 9.16
N PHE A 72 -18.64 -4.67 9.84
CA PHE A 72 -17.22 -4.27 9.94
C PHE A 72 -16.36 -5.31 10.66
N ARG A 73 -16.86 -5.86 11.77
CA ARG A 73 -16.14 -6.92 12.50
C ARG A 73 -16.04 -8.20 11.66
N PHE A 74 -17.08 -8.53 10.90
CA PHE A 74 -17.04 -9.68 10.01
C PHE A 74 -16.06 -9.49 8.86
N ALA A 75 -16.10 -8.34 8.19
CA ALA A 75 -15.17 -7.99 7.11
C ALA A 75 -13.71 -8.00 7.61
N SER A 76 -13.44 -7.42 8.77
CA SER A 76 -12.10 -7.44 9.38
C SER A 76 -11.63 -8.86 9.69
N ALA A 77 -12.51 -9.72 10.23
CA ALA A 77 -12.18 -11.12 10.47
C ALA A 77 -11.90 -11.89 9.16
N LEU A 78 -12.65 -11.59 8.09
CA LEU A 78 -12.42 -12.15 6.75
C LEU A 78 -11.07 -11.72 6.17
N GLN A 79 -10.70 -10.44 6.30
CA GLN A 79 -9.40 -9.92 5.86
C GLN A 79 -8.25 -10.60 6.62
N SER A 80 -8.38 -10.80 7.93
CA SER A 80 -7.37 -11.49 8.75
C SER A 80 -7.11 -12.94 8.34
N ILE A 81 -8.07 -13.59 7.67
CA ILE A 81 -7.90 -14.94 7.11
C ILE A 81 -7.65 -14.93 5.59
N GLY A 82 -7.38 -13.76 5.00
CA GLY A 82 -7.10 -13.60 3.57
C GLY A 82 -8.31 -13.68 2.65
N SER A 83 -9.53 -13.73 3.18
CA SER A 83 -10.78 -13.79 2.40
C SER A 83 -11.24 -12.39 1.95
N ASN A 84 -10.37 -11.68 1.22
CA ASN A 84 -10.57 -10.28 0.86
C ASN A 84 -11.82 -10.04 -0.01
N ASP A 85 -12.08 -10.91 -0.99
CA ASP A 85 -13.26 -10.77 -1.87
C ASP A 85 -14.57 -10.84 -1.06
N ARG A 86 -14.65 -11.77 -0.11
CA ARG A 86 -15.81 -11.88 0.79
C ARG A 86 -15.93 -10.70 1.74
N ALA A 87 -14.80 -10.15 2.20
CA ALA A 87 -14.82 -8.94 3.02
C ALA A 87 -15.39 -7.75 2.24
N ILE A 88 -15.04 -7.63 0.96
CA ILE A 88 -15.57 -6.59 0.05
C ILE A 88 -17.07 -6.77 -0.17
N GLU A 89 -17.56 -8.00 -0.37
CA GLU A 89 -19.00 -8.29 -0.48
C GLU A 89 -19.77 -7.83 0.78
N VAL A 90 -19.27 -8.19 1.96
CA VAL A 90 -19.85 -7.78 3.24
C VAL A 90 -19.86 -6.27 3.39
N LEU A 91 -18.74 -5.60 3.10
CA LEU A 91 -18.66 -4.14 3.18
C LEU A 91 -19.57 -3.45 2.16
N GLY A 92 -19.73 -4.03 0.97
CA GLY A 92 -20.66 -3.54 -0.05
C GLY A 92 -22.11 -3.62 0.40
N GLU A 93 -22.52 -4.75 1.01
CA GLU A 93 -23.86 -4.88 1.58
C GLU A 93 -24.08 -3.93 2.76
N VAL A 94 -23.09 -3.76 3.64
CA VAL A 94 -23.13 -2.77 4.73
C VAL A 94 -23.29 -1.35 4.17
N ALA A 95 -22.50 -0.96 3.15
CA ALA A 95 -22.61 0.34 2.52
C ALA A 95 -23.97 0.55 1.83
N ASN A 96 -24.50 -0.48 1.16
CA ASN A 96 -25.80 -0.42 0.48
C ASN A 96 -26.98 -0.27 1.45
N ASN A 97 -26.86 -0.79 2.67
CA ASN A 97 -27.87 -0.64 3.72
C ASN A 97 -27.71 0.66 4.53
N ASN A 98 -26.58 1.35 4.40
CA ASN A 98 -26.24 2.56 5.17
C ASN A 98 -25.78 3.68 4.20
N LEU A 99 -26.68 4.06 3.30
CA LEU A 99 -26.44 4.96 2.16
C LEU A 99 -26.03 6.40 2.51
N ASP A 100 -26.26 6.81 3.74
CA ASP A 100 -25.90 8.11 4.34
C ASP A 100 -24.75 7.99 5.34
N ASN A 101 -24.27 6.78 5.61
CA ASN A 101 -23.17 6.54 6.52
C ASN A 101 -21.84 6.58 5.76
N ARG A 102 -21.12 7.68 5.96
CA ARG A 102 -19.80 7.89 5.36
C ARG A 102 -18.81 6.76 5.66
N ASP A 103 -18.75 6.29 6.91
CA ASP A 103 -17.77 5.27 7.32
C ASP A 103 -18.02 3.95 6.59
N ALA A 104 -19.29 3.55 6.42
CA ALA A 104 -19.70 2.37 5.66
C ALA A 104 -19.20 2.44 4.21
N ILE A 105 -19.51 3.56 3.54
CA ILE A 105 -19.14 3.80 2.15
C ILE A 105 -17.61 3.89 2.00
N SER A 106 -16.94 4.57 2.92
CA SER A 106 -15.47 4.71 2.92
C SER A 106 -14.77 3.38 3.14
N ALA A 107 -15.27 2.54 4.05
CA ALA A 107 -14.72 1.21 4.30
C ALA A 107 -14.85 0.31 3.05
N TYR A 108 -16.00 0.34 2.37
CA TYR A 108 -16.19 -0.39 1.12
C TYR A 108 -15.26 0.11 0.01
N GLY A 109 -15.21 1.42 -0.22
CA GLY A 109 -14.33 2.02 -1.22
C GLY A 109 -12.85 1.75 -0.96
N LYS A 110 -12.42 1.78 0.31
CA LYS A 110 -11.06 1.42 0.71
C LYS A 110 -10.75 -0.05 0.42
N ALA A 111 -11.66 -0.97 0.75
CA ALA A 111 -11.46 -2.39 0.49
C ALA A 111 -11.39 -2.69 -1.02
N LEU A 112 -12.17 -1.99 -1.85
CA LEU A 112 -12.07 -2.05 -3.31
C LEU A 112 -10.69 -1.57 -3.78
N ALA A 113 -10.21 -0.43 -3.26
CA ALA A 113 -8.89 0.08 -3.60
C ALA A 113 -7.80 -0.93 -3.19
N GLU A 114 -7.81 -1.45 -1.97
CA GLU A 114 -6.80 -2.44 -1.53
C GLU A 114 -6.80 -3.72 -2.39
N ALA A 115 -7.93 -4.07 -3.02
CA ALA A 115 -8.05 -5.21 -3.94
C ALA A 115 -7.72 -4.90 -5.41
N GLY A 116 -7.23 -3.70 -5.74
CA GLY A 116 -6.89 -3.34 -7.11
C GLY A 116 -8.08 -2.89 -7.96
N ARG A 117 -9.27 -2.74 -7.37
CA ARG A 117 -10.51 -2.30 -8.07
C ARG A 117 -10.63 -0.78 -8.05
N GLY A 118 -9.59 -0.09 -8.49
CA GLY A 118 -9.43 1.37 -8.34
C GLY A 118 -10.57 2.20 -8.96
N ALA A 119 -11.06 1.83 -10.14
CA ALA A 119 -12.16 2.55 -10.79
C ALA A 119 -13.45 2.51 -9.96
N GLU A 120 -13.81 1.34 -9.42
CA GLU A 120 -14.98 1.17 -8.56
C GLU A 120 -14.78 1.87 -7.21
N ALA A 121 -13.58 1.76 -6.63
CA ALA A 121 -13.22 2.45 -5.41
C ALA A 121 -13.43 3.96 -5.54
N ASN A 122 -12.96 4.57 -6.63
CA ASN A 122 -13.12 6.02 -6.85
C ASN A 122 -14.59 6.45 -6.94
N GLN A 123 -15.46 5.66 -7.57
CA GLN A 123 -16.90 5.96 -7.61
C GLN A 123 -17.53 5.92 -6.21
N VAL A 124 -17.19 4.90 -5.42
CA VAL A 124 -17.70 4.73 -4.05
C VAL A 124 -17.16 5.83 -3.13
N LEU A 125 -15.86 6.12 -3.18
CA LEU A 125 -15.21 7.12 -2.32
C LEU A 125 -15.63 8.55 -2.66
N ALA A 126 -15.95 8.87 -3.92
CA ALA A 126 -16.50 10.17 -4.30
C ALA A 126 -17.85 10.45 -3.62
N ARG A 127 -18.68 9.41 -3.41
CA ARG A 127 -19.92 9.54 -2.64
C ARG A 127 -19.64 9.78 -1.16
N ALA A 128 -18.68 9.07 -0.58
CA ALA A 128 -18.30 9.29 0.82
C ALA A 128 -17.79 10.72 1.06
N GLU A 129 -17.10 11.33 0.09
CA GLU A 129 -16.61 12.71 0.20
C GLU A 129 -17.74 13.75 0.34
N GLN A 130 -18.91 13.45 -0.22
CA GLN A 130 -20.09 14.31 -0.10
C GLN A 130 -20.77 14.21 1.28
N LEU A 131 -20.36 13.25 2.11
CA LEU A 131 -20.99 12.92 3.38
C LEU A 131 -20.04 13.23 4.54
N GLY A 132 -20.16 14.44 5.11
CA GLY A 132 -19.48 14.82 6.34
C GLY A 132 -18.16 15.58 6.15
N GLU A 133 -17.39 15.67 7.23
CA GLU A 133 -16.18 16.49 7.29
C GLU A 133 -15.01 15.87 6.50
N PRO A 134 -14.08 16.67 5.96
CA PRO A 134 -12.88 16.15 5.31
C PRO A 134 -12.13 15.15 6.21
N ASP A 135 -11.76 13.98 5.69
CA ASP A 135 -10.82 13.10 6.39
C ASP A 135 -9.74 12.53 5.46
N TRP A 136 -8.53 12.49 5.99
CA TRP A 136 -7.32 12.15 5.26
C TRP A 136 -7.34 10.70 4.76
N LYS A 137 -8.01 9.77 5.46
CA LYS A 137 -8.07 8.35 5.08
C LYS A 137 -8.80 8.18 3.76
N LEU A 138 -9.87 8.96 3.57
CA LEU A 138 -10.63 8.98 2.33
C LEU A 138 -9.76 9.46 1.15
N HIS A 139 -9.06 10.58 1.31
CA HIS A 139 -8.14 11.08 0.28
C HIS A 139 -6.98 10.10 0.02
N SER A 140 -6.40 9.50 1.06
CA SER A 140 -5.35 8.48 0.89
C SER A 140 -5.85 7.23 0.15
N ALA A 141 -7.11 6.81 0.35
CA ALA A 141 -7.70 5.68 -0.36
C ALA A 141 -7.97 6.01 -1.84
N ARG A 142 -8.43 7.24 -2.13
CA ARG A 142 -8.57 7.72 -3.51
C ARG A 142 -7.22 7.83 -4.22
N GLY A 143 -6.19 8.31 -3.52
CA GLY A 143 -4.81 8.31 -4.03
C GLY A 143 -4.37 6.91 -4.47
N LEU A 144 -4.60 5.91 -3.62
CA LEU A 144 -4.28 4.51 -3.94
C LEU A 144 -5.06 4.00 -5.16
N ALA A 145 -6.35 4.32 -5.24
CA ALA A 145 -7.19 3.94 -6.36
C ALA A 145 -6.70 4.54 -7.69
N TYR A 146 -6.22 5.79 -7.69
CA TYR A 146 -5.61 6.43 -8.86
C TYR A 146 -4.25 5.81 -9.22
N ASP A 147 -3.39 5.51 -8.24
CA ASP A 147 -2.11 4.83 -8.49
C ASP A 147 -2.30 3.48 -9.18
N GLN A 148 -3.32 2.72 -8.78
CA GLN A 148 -3.67 1.44 -9.41
C GLN A 148 -4.18 1.59 -10.85
N ALA A 149 -4.84 2.70 -11.14
CA ALA A 149 -5.21 3.08 -12.51
C ALA A 149 -4.02 3.66 -13.30
N SER A 150 -2.83 3.73 -12.72
CA SER A 150 -1.64 4.41 -13.28
C SER A 150 -1.86 5.91 -13.52
N GLU A 151 -2.83 6.51 -12.82
CA GLU A 151 -3.14 7.95 -12.85
C GLU A 151 -2.37 8.68 -11.74
N TYR A 152 -1.04 8.71 -11.85
CA TYR A 152 -0.17 9.17 -10.76
C TYR A 152 -0.35 10.66 -10.40
N GLY A 153 -0.65 11.52 -11.37
CA GLY A 153 -0.90 12.95 -11.10
C GLY A 153 -2.12 13.18 -10.20
N PRO A 154 -3.30 12.65 -10.57
CA PRO A 154 -4.47 12.62 -9.67
C PRO A 154 -4.20 11.97 -8.32
N ALA A 155 -3.44 10.86 -8.28
CA ALA A 155 -3.07 10.20 -7.03
C ALA A 155 -2.31 11.13 -6.08
N GLN A 156 -1.26 11.79 -6.58
CA GLN A 156 -0.42 12.72 -5.83
C GLN A 156 -1.24 13.92 -5.31
N ALA A 157 -2.19 14.43 -6.09
CA ALA A 157 -3.09 15.50 -5.64
C ALA A 157 -3.98 15.07 -4.46
N GLU A 158 -4.46 13.83 -4.45
CA GLU A 158 -5.21 13.30 -3.31
C GLU A 158 -4.32 13.07 -2.08
N TYR A 159 -3.09 12.56 -2.26
CA TYR A 159 -2.15 12.44 -1.14
C TYR A 159 -1.76 13.79 -0.55
N GLU A 160 -1.63 14.83 -1.38
CA GLU A 160 -1.38 16.19 -0.92
C GLU A 160 -2.56 16.72 -0.07
N LYS A 161 -3.81 16.48 -0.50
CA LYS A 161 -5.00 16.80 0.33
C LYS A 161 -4.96 16.05 1.66
N ALA A 162 -4.66 14.75 1.64
CA ALA A 162 -4.53 13.95 2.86
C ALA A 162 -3.44 14.53 3.79
N ALA A 163 -2.29 14.90 3.25
CA ALA A 163 -1.17 15.45 4.01
C ALA A 163 -1.48 16.82 4.64
N ARG A 164 -2.34 17.64 4.00
CA ARG A 164 -2.84 18.88 4.61
C ARG A 164 -3.74 18.62 5.83
N LEU A 165 -4.53 17.56 5.80
CA LEU A 165 -5.44 17.18 6.89
C LEU A 165 -4.71 16.47 8.04
N ALA A 166 -3.70 15.64 7.73
CA ALA A 166 -2.93 14.90 8.72
C ALA A 166 -1.42 14.97 8.43
N PRO A 167 -0.76 16.10 8.73
CA PRO A 167 0.64 16.34 8.36
C PRO A 167 1.67 15.49 9.13
N GLN A 168 1.22 14.76 10.16
CA GLN A 168 2.05 13.90 11.02
C GLN A 168 1.80 12.41 10.78
N GLU A 169 1.02 12.03 9.76
CA GLU A 169 0.70 10.64 9.47
C GLU A 169 1.71 10.02 8.49
N PRO A 170 2.59 9.09 8.92
CA PRO A 170 3.63 8.51 8.06
C PRO A 170 3.05 7.79 6.85
N THR A 171 1.89 7.14 7.01
CA THR A 171 1.25 6.36 5.94
C THR A 171 0.97 7.18 4.69
N ILE A 172 0.60 8.45 4.86
CA ILE A 172 0.29 9.36 3.74
C ILE A 172 1.55 9.62 2.92
N PHE A 173 2.64 10.04 3.58
CA PHE A 173 3.90 10.33 2.90
C PHE A 173 4.55 9.07 2.33
N ASN A 174 4.37 7.92 2.97
CA ASN A 174 4.78 6.64 2.40
C ASN A 174 4.09 6.37 1.06
N ASN A 175 2.75 6.44 1.04
CA ASN A 175 1.99 6.15 -0.19
C ASN A 175 2.28 7.20 -1.26
N TRP A 176 2.42 8.46 -0.89
CA TRP A 176 2.80 9.52 -1.81
C TRP A 176 4.19 9.30 -2.41
N GLY A 177 5.18 8.89 -1.60
CA GLY A 177 6.50 8.55 -2.11
C GLY A 177 6.49 7.35 -3.06
N VAL A 178 5.69 6.32 -2.75
CA VAL A 178 5.49 5.18 -3.66
C VAL A 178 4.84 5.64 -4.98
N SER A 179 3.84 6.54 -4.93
CA SER A 179 3.22 7.12 -6.12
C SER A 179 4.24 7.84 -7.02
N HIS A 180 5.14 8.63 -6.43
CA HIS A 180 6.23 9.26 -7.18
C HIS A 180 7.20 8.24 -7.79
N ALA A 181 7.52 7.16 -7.06
CA ALA A 181 8.37 6.10 -7.58
C ALA A 181 7.72 5.37 -8.78
N LEU A 182 6.41 5.10 -8.71
CA LEU A 182 5.64 4.54 -9.81
C LEU A 182 5.61 5.47 -11.03
N ALA A 183 5.56 6.78 -10.81
CA ALA A 183 5.68 7.80 -11.86
C ALA A 183 7.11 7.96 -12.42
N GLY A 184 8.10 7.29 -11.82
CA GLY A 184 9.52 7.39 -12.19
C GLY A 184 10.26 8.61 -11.63
N ASP A 185 9.61 9.40 -10.77
CA ASP A 185 10.23 10.54 -10.09
C ASP A 185 10.86 10.08 -8.77
N LEU A 186 12.04 9.47 -8.88
CA LEU A 186 12.71 8.87 -7.73
C LEU A 186 13.20 9.90 -6.71
N ASP A 187 13.47 11.14 -7.13
CA ASP A 187 13.92 12.21 -6.22
C ASP A 187 12.76 12.71 -5.34
N ALA A 188 11.58 12.92 -5.93
CA ALA A 188 10.38 13.24 -5.16
C ALA A 188 9.94 12.07 -4.27
N ALA A 189 10.08 10.83 -4.76
CA ALA A 189 9.79 9.62 -4.00
C ALA A 189 10.64 9.53 -2.73
N GLU A 190 11.95 9.73 -2.85
CA GLU A 190 12.88 9.76 -1.73
C GLU A 190 12.51 10.86 -0.73
N ALA A 191 12.22 12.08 -1.21
CA ALA A 191 11.86 13.19 -0.33
C ALA A 191 10.62 12.87 0.54
N MET A 192 9.58 12.28 -0.04
CA MET A 192 8.38 11.89 0.70
C MET A 192 8.64 10.71 1.64
N LEU A 193 9.42 9.70 1.23
CA LEU A 193 9.74 8.55 2.07
C LEU A 193 10.67 8.89 3.22
N VAL A 194 11.64 9.79 3.03
CA VAL A 194 12.45 10.35 4.12
C VAL A 194 11.58 11.10 5.11
N LYS A 195 10.63 11.92 4.63
CA LYS A 195 9.67 12.57 5.51
C LYS A 195 8.86 11.54 6.31
N ALA A 196 8.31 10.53 5.64
CA ALA A 196 7.57 9.45 6.28
C ALA A 196 8.39 8.75 7.36
N ALA A 197 9.64 8.38 7.06
CA ALA A 197 10.53 7.64 7.96
C ALA A 197 10.93 8.43 9.22
N ASN A 198 10.86 9.76 9.16
CA ASN A 198 11.18 10.65 10.29
C ASN A 198 9.95 10.97 11.18
N LEU A 199 8.75 10.56 10.80
CA LEU A 199 7.53 10.80 11.58
C LEU A 199 7.32 9.72 12.65
N GLN A 200 6.64 10.10 13.74
CA GLN A 200 6.25 9.15 14.79
C GLN A 200 5.28 8.12 14.22
N GLY A 201 5.55 6.84 14.48
CA GLY A 201 4.73 5.72 13.98
C GLY A 201 5.20 5.15 12.64
N ALA A 202 6.31 5.64 12.08
CA ALA A 202 6.93 5.02 10.91
C ALA A 202 7.40 3.59 11.22
N ASP A 203 6.91 2.65 10.43
CA ASP A 203 7.19 1.22 10.60
C ASP A 203 8.24 0.72 9.60
N GLN A 204 8.49 -0.60 9.63
CA GLN A 204 9.40 -1.28 8.73
C GLN A 204 9.00 -1.11 7.25
N LYS A 205 7.71 -1.00 6.93
CA LYS A 205 7.24 -0.86 5.54
C LYS A 205 7.71 0.47 4.96
N VAL A 206 7.63 1.55 5.73
CA VAL A 206 8.14 2.87 5.30
C VAL A 206 9.64 2.81 4.98
N ARG A 207 10.43 2.20 5.86
CA ARG A 207 11.88 2.06 5.67
C ARG A 207 12.24 1.14 4.51
N ALA A 208 11.50 0.06 4.31
CA ALA A 208 11.67 -0.84 3.16
C ALA A 208 11.42 -0.13 1.83
N ASN A 209 10.36 0.69 1.75
CA ASN A 209 10.08 1.50 0.56
C ASN A 209 11.17 2.55 0.31
N LEU A 210 11.67 3.22 1.36
CA LEU A 210 12.79 4.14 1.24
C LEU A 210 14.05 3.45 0.72
N ALA A 211 14.42 2.30 1.29
CA ALA A 211 15.57 1.53 0.84
C ALA A 211 15.44 1.07 -0.63
N LEU A 212 14.24 0.67 -1.05
CA LEU A 212 13.96 0.33 -2.45
C LEU A 212 14.21 1.53 -3.36
N VAL A 213 13.65 2.71 -3.05
CA VAL A 213 13.84 3.92 -3.87
C VAL A 213 15.31 4.33 -3.93
N LEU A 214 16.03 4.32 -2.80
CA LEU A 214 17.47 4.58 -2.76
C LEU A 214 18.23 3.61 -3.66
N GLY A 215 17.88 2.33 -3.64
CA GLY A 215 18.48 1.32 -4.50
C GLY A 215 18.19 1.53 -5.99
N LEU A 216 16.95 1.93 -6.35
CA LEU A 216 16.57 2.29 -7.72
C LEU A 216 17.35 3.52 -8.23
N GLN A 217 17.71 4.45 -7.35
CA GLN A 217 18.60 5.58 -7.66
C GLN A 217 20.09 5.18 -7.73
N GLY A 218 20.45 3.94 -7.41
CA GLY A 218 21.84 3.48 -7.32
C GLY A 218 22.56 3.86 -6.02
N LYS A 219 21.85 4.43 -5.03
CA LYS A 219 22.37 4.78 -3.70
C LYS A 219 22.44 3.55 -2.78
N PHE A 220 23.13 2.51 -3.25
CA PHE A 220 23.13 1.18 -2.62
C PHE A 220 23.64 1.18 -1.17
N ALA A 221 24.64 2.00 -0.85
CA ALA A 221 25.16 2.10 0.53
C ALA A 221 24.13 2.69 1.50
N GLU A 222 23.35 3.68 1.06
CA GLU A 222 22.28 4.28 1.86
C GLU A 222 21.10 3.32 2.00
N ALA A 223 20.74 2.62 0.92
CA ALA A 223 19.72 1.59 0.92
C ALA A 223 20.04 0.44 1.90
N GLU A 224 21.30 -0.01 1.96
CA GLU A 224 21.75 -1.04 2.91
C GLU A 224 21.64 -0.54 4.35
N LYS A 225 22.06 0.70 4.61
CA LYS A 225 21.97 1.32 5.94
C LYS A 225 20.53 1.42 6.44
N VAL A 226 19.60 1.85 5.59
CA VAL A 226 18.17 1.91 5.94
C VAL A 226 17.61 0.50 6.16
N SER A 227 17.93 -0.46 5.29
CA SER A 227 17.47 -1.85 5.42
C SER A 227 17.97 -2.52 6.71
N ALA A 228 19.20 -2.22 7.13
CA ALA A 228 19.82 -2.76 8.34
C ALA A 228 19.17 -2.26 9.64
N MET A 229 18.26 -1.28 9.59
CA MET A 229 17.48 -0.87 10.76
C MET A 229 16.45 -1.93 11.16
N ASP A 230 15.98 -2.75 10.22
CA ASP A 230 14.93 -3.74 10.43
C ASP A 230 15.36 -5.18 10.16
N LEU A 231 16.52 -5.36 9.53
CA LEU A 231 17.02 -6.66 9.10
C LEU A 231 18.43 -6.93 9.66
N PRO A 232 18.79 -8.22 9.87
CA PRO A 232 20.19 -8.58 10.12
C PRO A 232 21.11 -8.02 9.02
N PRO A 233 22.32 -7.55 9.36
CA PRO A 233 23.21 -6.89 8.40
C PRO A 233 23.47 -7.70 7.11
N ASP A 234 23.64 -9.02 7.24
CA ASP A 234 23.88 -9.88 6.07
C ASP A 234 22.65 -10.03 5.17
N ALA A 235 21.44 -10.01 5.75
CA ALA A 235 20.19 -10.02 5.00
C ALA A 235 19.96 -8.69 4.27
N ALA A 236 20.23 -7.55 4.94
CA ALA A 236 20.19 -6.24 4.31
C ALA A 236 21.17 -6.17 3.12
N ARG A 237 22.42 -6.59 3.30
CA ARG A 237 23.44 -6.62 2.24
C ARG A 237 23.02 -7.52 1.07
N ALA A 238 22.48 -8.71 1.35
CA ALA A 238 22.01 -9.63 0.33
C ALA A 238 20.86 -9.05 -0.49
N ASN A 239 19.88 -8.41 0.16
CA ASN A 239 18.76 -7.76 -0.52
C ASN A 239 19.23 -6.64 -1.47
N ILE A 240 20.18 -5.81 -1.03
CA ILE A 240 20.73 -4.72 -1.86
C ILE A 240 21.59 -5.26 -3.00
N ALA A 241 22.39 -6.31 -2.76
CA ALA A 241 23.17 -6.96 -3.81
C ALA A 241 22.27 -7.54 -4.91
N TYR A 242 21.15 -8.17 -4.53
CA TYR A 242 20.14 -8.66 -5.46
C TYR A 242 19.52 -7.53 -6.29
N LEU A 243 19.09 -6.44 -5.63
CA LEU A 243 18.53 -5.26 -6.31
C LEU A 243 19.53 -4.66 -7.31
N ARG A 244 20.81 -4.57 -6.94
CA ARG A 244 21.87 -4.06 -7.83
C ARG A 244 22.06 -4.93 -9.07
N GLU A 245 21.90 -6.24 -8.97
CA GLU A 245 22.00 -7.15 -10.12
C GLU A 245 20.82 -6.99 -11.07
N MET A 246 19.61 -6.79 -10.54
CA MET A 246 18.40 -6.55 -11.36
C MET A 246 18.44 -5.27 -12.19
N LEU A 247 19.25 -4.28 -11.78
CA LEU A 247 19.34 -2.96 -12.42
C LEU A 247 20.47 -2.85 -13.46
N LYS A 248 21.23 -3.92 -13.68
CA LYS A 248 22.25 -4.01 -14.75
C LYS A 248 21.62 -4.41 -16.08
#